data_AF-A0A7C2AGA7-F1
#
_entry.id   AF-A0A7C2AGA7-F1
#
_cell.length_a   1.000
_cell.length_b   1.000
_cell.length_c   1.000
_cell.angle_alpha   90.00
_cell.angle_beta   90.00
_cell.angle_gamma   90.00
#
_symmetry.space_group_name_H-M   'P 1'
#
loop_
_entity.id
_entity.type
_entity.pdbx_description
1 polymer ?
#
loop_
_entity_poly.entity_id
_entity_poly.type
_entity_poly.pdbx_seq_one_letter_code
_entity_poly.pdbx_strand_id
1 'polypeptide(L)'
;MGFSGRKSRCCLPLYADAGIKSGKEKFDTRKFKCVHMSWEPEIEKLFNITEGEVFEKATLDSLFKLMDSGYIDSFEFPISTGKEGNVFRAICKNKFIAVKIYRINTVTFRNISKYLMYEPPRNVKKNKRSIIFTWALKEFNNLKKLYEAGIRVPKPIAREGNVIVMEYIGTAKKPAPLLKDAEIKDAEKIFKKIEEYMEKMYKKVGLVHADLSEYNILVYRGSPVIIDVGQTVSKDNPMALEFLKRDVKNITKFFSRFMSIDENEILNRILEG
;
A
#
# COMPACT_ATOMS: atom_id res chain seq x y z
N MET A 1 52.25 -26.66 -10.44
CA MET A 1 51.65 -25.71 -11.41
C MET A 1 50.50 -25.01 -10.71
N GLY A 2 50.65 -23.73 -10.45
CA GLY A 2 49.80 -22.97 -9.52
C GLY A 2 48.49 -22.49 -10.15
N PHE A 3 47.43 -22.51 -9.35
CA PHE A 3 46.22 -21.73 -9.55
C PHE A 3 46.55 -20.25 -9.36
N SER A 4 46.29 -19.43 -10.37
CA SER A 4 46.32 -17.96 -10.27
C SER A 4 44.98 -17.41 -10.71
N GLY A 5 44.34 -16.63 -9.82
CA GLY A 5 43.12 -15.91 -10.13
C GLY A 5 43.38 -14.66 -10.96
N ARG A 6 42.32 -14.12 -11.55
CA ARG A 6 42.22 -12.70 -11.88
C ARG A 6 40.83 -12.16 -11.54
N LYS A 7 40.84 -11.20 -10.62
CA LYS A 7 39.78 -10.23 -10.36
C LYS A 7 39.51 -9.36 -11.60
N SER A 8 38.29 -8.86 -11.64
CA SER A 8 37.87 -7.53 -12.11
C SER A 8 38.18 -7.11 -13.55
N ARG A 9 37.12 -6.86 -14.31
CA ARG A 9 36.98 -5.58 -15.02
C ARG A 9 35.53 -5.11 -14.97
N CYS A 10 35.30 -4.20 -14.03
CA CYS A 10 34.16 -3.33 -13.95
C CYS A 10 34.32 -2.26 -15.06
N CYS A 11 33.44 -2.24 -16.04
CA CYS A 11 33.25 -1.12 -16.96
C CYS A 11 31.74 -1.01 -17.29
N LEU A 12 31.02 -0.17 -16.53
CA LEU A 12 29.93 0.65 -17.07
C LEU A 12 30.54 1.59 -18.13
N PRO A 13 29.86 1.93 -19.25
CA PRO A 13 28.62 2.73 -19.29
C PRO A 13 27.64 2.25 -20.42
N LEU A 14 26.43 2.71 -20.70
CA LEU A 14 25.61 3.89 -20.41
C LEU A 14 24.12 3.46 -20.47
N TYR A 15 23.36 3.82 -19.44
CA TYR A 15 21.90 3.90 -19.47
C TYR A 15 21.55 5.36 -19.73
N ALA A 16 21.22 5.68 -20.97
CA ALA A 16 20.51 6.87 -21.43
C ALA A 16 20.23 6.60 -22.92
N ASP A 17 19.01 6.22 -23.28
CA ASP A 17 18.42 6.29 -24.65
C ASP A 17 17.26 5.30 -24.90
N ALA A 18 16.86 4.47 -23.93
CA ALA A 18 15.62 3.70 -24.06
C ALA A 18 14.40 4.59 -23.76
N GLY A 19 14.21 5.65 -24.56
CA GLY A 19 12.93 6.32 -24.67
C GLY A 19 11.93 5.35 -25.28
N ILE A 20 11.14 4.69 -24.44
CA ILE A 20 10.02 3.86 -24.91
C ILE A 20 8.93 4.84 -25.33
N LYS A 21 8.97 5.24 -26.62
CA LYS A 21 7.84 5.86 -27.28
C LYS A 21 6.83 4.77 -27.64
N SER A 22 5.57 5.14 -27.58
CA SER A 22 4.41 4.33 -27.95
C SER A 22 4.63 3.46 -29.18
N GLY A 23 4.29 2.17 -29.07
CA GLY A 23 4.03 1.30 -30.23
C GLY A 23 5.05 0.18 -30.43
N LYS A 24 4.59 -1.06 -30.26
CA LYS A 24 5.10 -2.29 -30.91
C LYS A 24 6.61 -2.60 -30.85
N GLU A 25 7.40 -2.01 -29.96
CA GLU A 25 8.75 -2.52 -29.69
C GLU A 25 8.71 -3.60 -28.60
N LYS A 26 9.15 -4.82 -28.94
CA LYS A 26 9.25 -5.96 -28.03
C LYS A 26 10.19 -5.60 -26.87
N PHE A 27 9.72 -5.84 -25.65
CA PHE A 27 10.48 -5.75 -24.41
C PHE A 27 11.77 -6.59 -24.53
N ASP A 28 12.94 -5.95 -24.57
CA ASP A 28 14.23 -6.64 -24.75
C ASP A 28 14.80 -7.09 -23.39
N THR A 29 14.45 -8.32 -23.00
CA THR A 29 14.83 -8.95 -21.72
C THR A 29 16.32 -9.26 -21.61
N ARG A 30 17.04 -9.27 -22.73
CA ARG A 30 18.51 -9.51 -22.80
C ARG A 30 19.36 -8.46 -22.07
N LYS A 31 18.74 -7.37 -21.60
CA LYS A 31 19.37 -6.27 -20.84
C LYS A 31 19.28 -6.44 -19.31
N PHE A 32 18.56 -7.45 -18.82
CA PHE A 32 18.51 -7.82 -17.41
C PHE A 32 19.53 -8.94 -17.16
N LYS A 33 20.27 -8.90 -16.03
CA LYS A 33 21.23 -9.97 -15.69
C LYS A 33 20.53 -11.34 -15.82
N CYS A 34 21.24 -12.35 -16.33
CA CYS A 34 20.78 -13.74 -16.53
C CYS A 34 20.10 -14.42 -15.32
N VAL A 35 20.08 -13.79 -14.14
CA VAL A 35 19.54 -14.32 -12.89
C VAL A 35 18.01 -14.19 -12.81
N HIS A 36 17.37 -13.32 -13.60
CA HIS A 36 15.91 -13.08 -13.52
C HIS A 36 15.11 -13.58 -14.73
N MET A 37 15.74 -14.32 -15.66
CA MET A 37 15.07 -14.85 -16.87
C MET A 37 13.85 -15.74 -16.53
N SER A 38 13.85 -16.42 -15.38
CA SER A 38 12.74 -17.28 -14.95
C SER A 38 11.44 -16.53 -14.67
N TRP A 39 11.51 -15.22 -14.41
CA TRP A 39 10.36 -14.39 -14.05
C TRP A 39 9.80 -13.56 -15.21
N GLU A 40 10.41 -13.65 -16.40
CA GLU A 40 9.96 -12.93 -17.59
C GLU A 40 8.48 -13.14 -17.92
N PRO A 41 7.91 -14.36 -17.87
CA PRO A 41 6.50 -14.58 -18.19
C PRO A 41 5.56 -13.85 -17.21
N GLU A 42 5.92 -13.80 -15.93
CA GLU A 42 5.09 -13.15 -14.89
C GLU A 42 5.17 -11.62 -14.98
N ILE A 43 6.33 -11.08 -15.34
CA ILE A 43 6.48 -9.63 -15.58
C ILE A 43 5.74 -9.22 -16.85
N GLU A 44 5.82 -9.99 -17.93
CA GLU A 44 5.05 -9.75 -19.15
C GLU A 44 3.54 -9.80 -18.88
N LYS A 45 3.10 -10.80 -18.11
CA LYS A 45 1.71 -10.90 -17.64
C LYS A 45 1.29 -9.66 -16.84
N LEU A 46 2.13 -9.19 -15.91
CA LEU A 46 1.86 -7.98 -15.15
C LEU A 46 1.73 -6.75 -16.06
N PHE A 47 2.60 -6.59 -17.05
CA PHE A 47 2.52 -5.49 -18.02
C PHE A 47 1.23 -5.53 -18.84
N ASN A 48 0.82 -6.72 -19.28
CA ASN A 48 -0.43 -6.90 -20.01
C ASN A 48 -1.65 -6.55 -19.13
N ILE A 49 -1.62 -6.94 -17.86
CA ILE A 49 -2.67 -6.61 -16.89
C ILE A 49 -2.74 -5.11 -16.61
N THR A 50 -1.62 -4.39 -16.70
CA THR A 50 -1.57 -2.94 -16.52
C THR A 50 -1.74 -2.12 -17.81
N GLU A 51 -2.26 -2.74 -18.88
CA GLU A 51 -2.46 -2.07 -20.18
C GLU A 51 -1.19 -1.36 -20.71
N GLY A 52 -0.01 -1.94 -20.45
CA GLY A 52 1.26 -1.37 -20.90
C GLY A 52 1.84 -0.28 -19.99
N GLU A 53 1.37 -0.14 -18.75
CA GLU A 53 2.03 0.73 -17.77
C GLU A 53 3.51 0.36 -17.60
N VAL A 54 4.40 1.30 -17.89
CA VAL A 54 5.84 1.07 -17.81
C VAL A 54 6.30 1.26 -16.36
N PHE A 55 6.57 0.15 -15.67
CA PHE A 55 7.24 0.17 -14.37
C PHE A 55 8.67 0.67 -14.50
N GLU A 56 9.06 1.53 -13.57
CA GLU A 56 10.45 1.98 -13.45
C GLU A 56 11.38 0.83 -13.06
N LYS A 57 12.65 0.92 -13.49
CA LYS A 57 13.69 -0.06 -13.14
C LYS A 57 13.73 -0.38 -11.64
N ALA A 58 13.62 0.64 -10.78
CA ALA A 58 13.64 0.45 -9.33
C ALA A 58 12.46 -0.39 -8.81
N THR A 59 11.29 -0.27 -9.45
CA THR A 59 10.11 -1.08 -9.14
C THR A 59 10.33 -2.53 -9.60
N LEU A 60 10.85 -2.73 -10.81
CA LEU A 60 11.18 -4.07 -11.33
C LEU A 60 12.22 -4.76 -10.43
N ASP A 61 13.28 -4.06 -10.05
CA ASP A 61 14.30 -4.57 -9.11
C ASP A 61 13.67 -4.98 -7.77
N SER A 62 12.68 -4.22 -7.28
CA SER A 62 11.98 -4.53 -6.03
C SER A 62 11.09 -5.77 -6.16
N LEU A 63 10.38 -5.90 -7.30
CA LEU A 63 9.55 -7.06 -7.61
C LEU A 63 10.40 -8.33 -7.73
N PHE A 64 11.47 -8.30 -8.50
CA PHE A 64 12.36 -9.46 -8.66
C PHE A 64 12.90 -9.96 -7.33
N LYS A 65 13.35 -9.06 -6.45
CA LYS A 65 13.81 -9.46 -5.10
C LYS A 65 12.72 -10.13 -4.26
N LEU A 66 11.48 -9.65 -4.34
CA LEU A 66 10.35 -10.24 -3.62
C LEU A 66 9.99 -11.62 -4.17
N MET A 67 10.07 -11.79 -5.50
CA MET A 67 9.83 -13.07 -6.17
C MET A 67 10.95 -14.08 -5.86
N ASP A 68 12.21 -13.67 -5.98
CA ASP A 68 13.39 -14.49 -5.63
C ASP A 68 13.40 -14.91 -4.15
N SER A 69 12.86 -14.07 -3.27
CA SER A 69 12.72 -14.37 -1.84
C SER A 69 11.49 -15.23 -1.51
N GLY A 70 10.69 -15.62 -2.51
CA GLY A 70 9.51 -16.48 -2.35
C GLY A 70 8.31 -15.80 -1.71
N TYR A 71 8.20 -14.47 -1.80
CA TYR A 71 7.03 -13.72 -1.33
C TYR A 71 5.95 -13.54 -2.40
N ILE A 72 6.28 -13.75 -3.68
CA ILE A 72 5.38 -13.64 -4.83
C ILE A 72 5.73 -14.75 -5.82
N ASP A 73 4.76 -15.59 -6.17
CA ASP A 73 4.93 -16.64 -7.18
C ASP A 73 4.38 -16.20 -8.54
N SER A 74 3.22 -15.53 -8.56
CA SER A 74 2.60 -15.07 -9.81
C SER A 74 1.60 -13.94 -9.58
N PHE A 75 1.37 -13.12 -10.61
CA PHE A 75 0.33 -12.08 -10.61
C PHE A 75 -0.94 -12.58 -11.28
N GLU A 76 -2.12 -12.14 -10.82
CA GLU A 76 -3.40 -12.55 -11.43
C GLU A 76 -4.14 -11.41 -12.09
N PHE A 77 -4.60 -10.41 -11.34
CA PHE A 77 -5.37 -9.28 -11.88
C PHE A 77 -5.26 -8.05 -10.98
N PRO A 78 -5.57 -6.84 -11.51
CA PRO A 78 -5.54 -5.62 -10.73
C PRO A 78 -6.77 -5.57 -9.82
N ILE A 79 -6.56 -5.25 -8.55
CA ILE A 79 -7.62 -5.00 -7.56
C ILE A 79 -8.02 -3.53 -7.59
N SER A 80 -7.04 -2.64 -7.66
CA SER A 80 -7.25 -1.19 -7.68
C SER A 80 -6.14 -0.52 -8.47
N THR A 81 -6.50 0.45 -9.29
CA THR A 81 -5.58 1.29 -10.06
C THR A 81 -5.85 2.73 -9.70
N GLY A 82 -4.85 3.43 -9.19
CA GLY A 82 -4.98 4.82 -8.73
C GLY A 82 -3.81 5.68 -9.13
N LYS A 83 -3.94 6.99 -8.88
CA LYS A 83 -2.89 7.98 -9.16
C LYS A 83 -1.60 7.72 -8.37
N GLU A 84 -1.73 7.16 -7.17
CA GLU A 84 -0.60 6.98 -6.24
C GLU A 84 0.03 5.58 -6.32
N GLY A 85 -0.65 4.62 -6.93
CA GLY A 85 -0.22 3.24 -6.96
C GLY A 85 -1.27 2.30 -7.53
N ASN A 86 -0.86 1.05 -7.72
CA ASN A 86 -1.72 -0.04 -8.12
C ASN A 86 -1.67 -1.13 -7.05
N VAL A 87 -2.77 -1.85 -6.87
CA VAL A 87 -2.85 -3.02 -6.01
C VAL A 87 -3.24 -4.21 -6.87
N PHE A 88 -2.50 -5.31 -6.78
CA PHE A 88 -2.75 -6.53 -7.54
C PHE A 88 -3.08 -7.69 -6.62
N ARG A 89 -3.91 -8.61 -7.10
CA ARG A 89 -3.98 -9.95 -6.53
C ARG A 89 -2.83 -10.77 -7.11
N ALA A 90 -2.13 -11.48 -6.24
CA ALA A 90 -1.05 -12.38 -6.59
C ALA A 90 -1.16 -13.67 -5.76
N ILE A 91 -0.34 -14.65 -6.10
CA ILE A 91 -0.27 -15.94 -5.42
C ILE A 91 1.09 -16.06 -4.72
N CYS A 92 1.08 -16.60 -3.50
CA CYS A 92 2.27 -17.06 -2.79
C CYS A 92 1.93 -18.37 -2.06
N LYS A 93 2.63 -19.46 -2.39
CA LYS A 93 2.46 -20.80 -1.79
C LYS A 93 0.99 -21.25 -1.78
N ASN A 94 0.33 -21.14 -2.94
CA ASN A 94 -1.10 -21.44 -3.14
C ASN A 94 -2.09 -20.60 -2.30
N LYS A 95 -1.67 -19.44 -1.79
CA LYS A 95 -2.53 -18.48 -1.09
C LYS A 95 -2.60 -17.16 -1.84
N PHE A 96 -3.77 -16.53 -1.83
CA PHE A 96 -3.92 -15.19 -2.38
C PHE A 96 -3.25 -14.15 -1.47
N ILE A 97 -2.48 -13.26 -2.09
CA ILE A 97 -1.85 -12.09 -1.48
C ILE A 97 -2.20 -10.84 -2.28
N ALA A 98 -2.09 -9.69 -1.63
CA ALA A 98 -2.20 -8.40 -2.28
C ALA A 98 -0.81 -7.78 -2.39
N VAL A 99 -0.49 -7.25 -3.57
CA VAL A 99 0.77 -6.54 -3.86
C VAL A 99 0.44 -5.10 -4.21
N LYS A 100 0.77 -4.16 -3.31
CA LYS A 100 0.62 -2.72 -3.53
C LYS A 100 1.94 -2.16 -4.06
N ILE A 101 1.88 -1.51 -5.21
CA ILE A 101 3.02 -0.89 -5.89
C ILE A 101 2.75 0.61 -5.96
N TYR A 102 3.56 1.43 -5.28
CA TYR A 102 3.45 2.89 -5.42
C TYR A 102 4.10 3.37 -6.70
N ARG A 103 3.45 4.30 -7.39
CA ARG A 103 3.99 4.95 -8.58
C ARG A 103 5.01 6.01 -8.17
N ILE A 104 6.23 5.94 -8.69
CA ILE A 104 7.29 6.89 -8.34
C ILE A 104 7.16 8.20 -9.17
N ASN A 105 6.81 8.10 -10.45
CA ASN A 105 6.73 9.25 -11.36
C ASN A 105 5.47 10.13 -11.23
N THR A 106 4.36 9.63 -10.69
CA THR A 106 3.08 10.39 -10.65
C THR A 106 3.00 11.38 -9.49
N VAL A 107 3.93 11.31 -8.55
CA VAL A 107 3.91 12.16 -7.37
C VAL A 107 4.39 13.57 -7.73
N THR A 108 3.47 14.52 -7.55
CA THR A 108 3.73 15.95 -7.75
C THR A 108 4.46 16.54 -6.55
N PHE A 109 5.19 17.63 -6.75
CA PHE A 109 5.81 18.37 -5.65
C PHE A 109 4.80 18.80 -4.58
N ARG A 110 3.55 19.08 -4.97
CA ARG A 110 2.47 19.45 -4.04
C ARG A 110 2.09 18.31 -3.10
N ASN A 111 1.98 17.09 -3.62
CA ASN A 111 1.68 15.90 -2.82
C ASN A 111 2.82 15.60 -1.84
N ILE A 112 4.07 15.78 -2.29
CA ILE A 112 5.26 15.66 -1.45
C ILE A 112 5.23 16.72 -0.34
N SER A 113 4.99 17.99 -0.68
CA SER A 113 4.98 19.08 0.30
C SER A 113 3.92 18.88 1.38
N LYS A 114 2.71 18.45 1.01
CA LYS A 114 1.65 18.15 1.98
C LYS A 114 2.09 17.09 2.98
N TYR A 115 2.73 16.01 2.52
CA TYR A 115 3.25 14.98 3.40
C TYR A 115 4.43 15.48 4.26
N LEU A 116 5.39 16.18 3.66
CA LEU A 116 6.55 16.74 4.37
C LEU A 116 6.17 17.75 5.45
N MET A 117 5.04 18.45 5.27
CA MET A 117 4.52 19.42 6.24
C MET A 117 4.04 18.75 7.53
N TYR A 118 3.38 17.59 7.44
CA TYR A 118 2.80 16.95 8.62
C TYR A 118 3.80 16.03 9.33
N GLU A 119 4.63 15.27 8.61
CA GLU A 119 5.67 14.43 9.20
C GLU A 119 6.92 14.35 8.31
N PRO A 120 7.89 15.27 8.47
CA PRO A 120 9.09 15.27 7.65
C PRO A 120 9.92 13.99 7.90
N PRO A 121 10.30 13.24 6.85
CA PRO A 121 11.21 12.12 6.97
C PRO A 121 12.53 12.55 7.60
N ARG A 122 12.90 11.96 8.73
CA ARG A 122 14.22 12.17 9.32
C ARG A 122 15.26 11.51 8.43
N ASN A 123 16.30 12.26 8.04
CA ASN A 123 17.49 11.74 7.34
C ASN A 123 17.24 11.12 5.94
N VAL A 124 16.21 11.56 5.20
CA VAL A 124 15.96 11.09 3.84
C VAL A 124 16.37 12.13 2.80
N LYS A 125 17.08 11.68 1.74
CA LYS A 125 17.40 12.53 0.58
C LYS A 125 16.09 13.03 -0.05
N LYS A 126 15.99 14.33 -0.33
CA LYS A 126 14.78 14.99 -0.87
C LYS A 126 14.45 14.63 -2.34
N ASN A 127 14.86 13.46 -2.83
CA ASN A 127 14.49 13.01 -4.18
C ASN A 127 13.19 12.19 -4.13
N LYS A 128 12.41 12.24 -5.22
CA LYS A 128 11.07 11.60 -5.31
C LYS A 128 11.12 10.12 -4.92
N ARG A 129 12.05 9.36 -5.47
CA ARG A 129 12.20 7.91 -5.18
C ARG A 129 12.34 7.61 -3.69
N SER A 130 13.22 8.32 -2.99
CA SER A 130 13.48 8.09 -1.56
C SER A 130 12.25 8.43 -0.72
N ILE A 131 11.49 9.45 -1.12
CA ILE A 131 10.22 9.81 -0.49
C ILE A 131 9.19 8.68 -0.65
N ILE A 132 9.00 8.17 -1.87
CA ILE A 132 8.06 7.04 -2.11
C ILE A 132 8.46 5.78 -1.36
N PHE A 133 9.76 5.48 -1.31
CA PHE A 133 10.25 4.35 -0.53
C PHE A 133 9.97 4.54 0.96
N THR A 134 10.08 5.77 1.45
CA THR A 134 9.74 6.12 2.84
C THR A 134 8.24 5.97 3.10
N TRP A 135 7.39 6.35 2.15
CA TRP A 135 5.93 6.16 2.26
C TRP A 135 5.54 4.69 2.33
N ALA A 136 6.07 3.88 1.43
CA ALA A 136 5.85 2.44 1.45
C ALA A 136 6.39 1.80 2.74
N LEU A 137 7.50 2.30 3.30
CA LEU A 137 8.04 1.86 4.59
C LEU A 137 7.12 2.26 5.75
N LYS A 138 6.63 3.50 5.75
CA LYS A 138 5.68 4.01 6.74
C LYS A 138 4.39 3.17 6.74
N GLU A 139 3.76 2.97 5.58
CA GLU A 139 2.54 2.16 5.49
C GLU A 139 2.76 0.74 5.97
N PHE A 140 3.85 0.08 5.56
CA PHE A 140 4.18 -1.26 6.03
C PHE A 140 4.36 -1.35 7.55
N ASN A 141 5.03 -0.36 8.16
CA ASN A 141 5.21 -0.30 9.61
C ASN A 141 3.90 0.01 10.34
N ASN A 142 3.03 0.83 9.78
CA ASN A 142 1.72 1.12 10.35
C ASN A 142 0.81 -0.11 10.29
N LEU A 143 0.79 -0.84 9.17
CA LEU A 143 0.10 -2.13 9.06
C LEU A 143 0.55 -3.09 10.16
N LYS A 144 1.85 -3.17 10.45
CA LYS A 144 2.39 -4.02 11.53
C LYS A 144 1.83 -3.63 12.89
N LYS A 145 2.00 -2.35 13.27
CA LYS A 145 1.53 -1.82 14.56
C LYS A 145 0.02 -2.01 14.76
N LEU A 146 -0.77 -1.74 13.72
CA LEU A 146 -2.23 -1.87 13.77
C LEU A 146 -2.65 -3.34 13.88
N TYR A 147 -2.02 -4.21 13.10
CA TYR A 147 -2.28 -5.66 13.15
C TYR A 147 -1.95 -6.24 14.54
N GLU A 148 -0.81 -5.87 15.11
CA GLU A 148 -0.37 -6.27 16.46
C GLU A 148 -1.32 -5.75 17.56
N ALA A 149 -1.90 -4.57 17.37
CA ALA A 149 -2.90 -4.00 18.28
C ALA A 149 -4.30 -4.64 18.16
N GLY A 150 -4.47 -5.64 17.28
CA GLY A 150 -5.74 -6.33 17.05
C GLY A 150 -6.74 -5.48 16.27
N ILE A 151 -6.29 -4.47 15.53
CA ILE A 151 -7.10 -3.73 14.57
C ILE A 151 -7.08 -4.52 13.26
N ARG A 152 -8.26 -4.72 12.66
CA ARG A 152 -8.34 -5.49 11.42
C ARG A 152 -7.85 -4.64 10.23
N VAL A 153 -6.61 -4.87 9.85
CA VAL A 153 -5.95 -4.40 8.62
C VAL A 153 -5.43 -5.59 7.82
N PRO A 154 -5.06 -5.45 6.54
CA PRO A 154 -4.32 -6.49 5.83
C PRO A 154 -3.04 -6.86 6.57
N LYS A 155 -2.86 -8.14 6.90
CA LYS A 155 -1.61 -8.59 7.55
C LYS A 155 -0.41 -8.25 6.66
N PRO A 156 0.57 -7.46 7.13
CA PRO A 156 1.77 -7.17 6.36
C PRO A 156 2.65 -8.43 6.26
N ILE A 157 3.17 -8.73 5.06
CA ILE A 157 3.99 -9.92 4.79
C ILE A 157 5.44 -9.52 4.52
N ALA A 158 5.67 -8.68 3.50
CA ALA A 158 7.00 -8.26 3.09
C ALA A 158 6.95 -6.88 2.42
N ARG A 159 8.12 -6.26 2.26
CA ARG A 159 8.27 -4.96 1.61
C ARG A 159 9.65 -4.84 0.99
N GLU A 160 9.72 -4.35 -0.24
CA GLU A 160 10.96 -3.98 -0.91
C GLU A 160 10.74 -2.70 -1.73
N GLY A 161 11.65 -1.72 -1.62
CA GLY A 161 11.56 -0.47 -2.39
C GLY A 161 10.24 0.29 -2.24
N ASN A 162 9.40 0.25 -3.26
CA ASN A 162 8.06 0.86 -3.33
C ASN A 162 6.94 -0.19 -3.39
N VAL A 163 7.23 -1.45 -3.06
CA VAL A 163 6.30 -2.57 -3.14
C VAL A 163 6.01 -3.11 -1.73
N ILE A 164 4.74 -3.29 -1.41
CA ILE A 164 4.25 -3.93 -0.18
C ILE A 164 3.51 -5.21 -0.55
N VAL A 165 3.88 -6.31 0.08
CA VAL A 165 3.16 -7.59 0.04
C VAL A 165 2.38 -7.73 1.34
N MET A 166 1.08 -7.97 1.24
CA MET A 166 0.18 -8.08 2.38
C MET A 166 -0.95 -9.09 2.12
N GLU A 167 -1.73 -9.38 3.15
CA GLU A 167 -2.90 -10.23 3.06
C GLU A 167 -3.89 -9.73 2.00
N TYR A 168 -4.36 -10.65 1.17
CA TYR A 168 -5.49 -10.38 0.29
C TYR A 168 -6.82 -10.45 1.05
N ILE A 169 -7.61 -9.38 0.95
CA ILE A 169 -8.95 -9.30 1.56
C ILE A 169 -10.00 -9.53 0.49
N GLY A 170 -10.53 -10.74 0.42
CA GLY A 170 -11.52 -11.09 -0.59
C GLY A 170 -11.82 -12.58 -0.68
N THR A 171 -12.51 -12.94 -1.74
CA THR A 171 -12.84 -14.33 -2.09
C THR A 171 -11.97 -14.77 -3.27
N ALA A 172 -11.98 -16.06 -3.59
CA ALA A 172 -11.32 -16.57 -4.79
C ALA A 172 -11.83 -15.92 -6.09
N LYS A 173 -13.06 -15.36 -6.08
CA LYS A 173 -13.68 -14.75 -7.26
C LYS A 173 -13.42 -13.24 -7.37
N LYS A 174 -13.44 -12.52 -6.26
CA LYS A 174 -13.36 -11.05 -6.25
C LYS A 174 -12.84 -10.48 -4.93
N PRO A 175 -12.21 -9.28 -4.96
CA PRO A 175 -11.86 -8.54 -3.75
C PRO A 175 -13.09 -8.23 -2.91
N ALA A 176 -12.89 -8.05 -1.60
CA ALA A 176 -13.96 -7.54 -0.74
C ALA A 176 -14.42 -6.16 -1.23
N PRO A 177 -15.72 -5.84 -1.18
CA PRO A 177 -16.21 -4.53 -1.56
C PRO A 177 -15.74 -3.47 -0.55
N LEU A 178 -15.57 -2.24 -1.03
CA LEU A 178 -15.45 -1.07 -0.19
C LEU A 178 -16.75 -0.86 0.59
N LEU A 179 -16.68 -0.26 1.77
CA LEU A 179 -17.83 0.03 2.61
C LEU A 179 -18.89 0.84 1.85
N LYS A 180 -18.47 1.74 0.95
CA LYS A 180 -19.36 2.50 0.06
C LYS A 180 -20.20 1.65 -0.89
N ASP A 181 -19.68 0.51 -1.33
CA ASP A 181 -20.30 -0.38 -2.32
C ASP A 181 -20.81 -1.69 -1.69
N ALA A 182 -20.64 -1.86 -0.38
CA ALA A 182 -20.97 -3.08 0.33
C ALA A 182 -22.45 -3.15 0.67
N GLU A 183 -23.03 -4.34 0.57
CA GLU A 183 -24.33 -4.63 1.16
C GLU A 183 -24.18 -4.73 2.69
N ILE A 184 -24.75 -3.77 3.40
CA ILE A 184 -24.65 -3.65 4.85
C ILE A 184 -25.89 -4.30 5.49
N LYS A 185 -25.71 -5.50 6.04
CA LYS A 185 -26.79 -6.23 6.73
C LYS A 185 -27.01 -5.76 8.18
N ASP A 186 -25.93 -5.37 8.84
CA ASP A 186 -25.91 -4.96 10.25
C ASP A 186 -25.00 -3.74 10.37
N ALA A 187 -25.59 -2.56 10.16
CA ALA A 187 -24.86 -1.30 10.14
C ALA A 187 -24.31 -0.97 11.54
N GLU A 188 -25.09 -1.22 12.59
CA GLU A 188 -24.72 -0.93 13.97
C GLU A 188 -23.48 -1.74 14.40
N LYS A 189 -23.43 -3.03 14.07
CA LYS A 189 -22.26 -3.88 14.37
C LYS A 189 -21.01 -3.42 13.64
N ILE A 190 -21.11 -3.08 12.36
CA ILE A 190 -19.96 -2.60 11.58
C ILE A 190 -19.49 -1.26 12.14
N PHE A 191 -20.42 -0.35 12.42
CA PHE A 191 -20.14 0.97 12.98
C PHE A 191 -19.44 0.88 14.33
N LYS A 192 -20.00 0.14 15.30
CA LYS A 192 -19.36 -0.12 16.61
C LYS A 192 -17.96 -0.69 16.45
N LYS A 193 -17.74 -1.56 15.46
CA LYS A 193 -16.42 -2.13 15.21
C LYS A 193 -15.42 -1.12 14.65
N ILE A 194 -15.87 -0.19 13.81
CA ILE A 194 -15.04 0.92 13.32
C ILE A 194 -14.69 1.87 14.46
N GLU A 195 -15.65 2.22 15.32
CA GLU A 195 -15.39 3.04 16.52
C GLU A 195 -14.33 2.40 17.43
N GLU A 196 -14.47 1.10 17.72
CA GLU A 196 -13.47 0.35 18.48
C GLU A 196 -12.08 0.41 17.83
N TYR A 197 -11.99 0.37 16.50
CA TYR A 197 -10.73 0.49 15.79
C TYR A 197 -10.15 1.90 15.87
N MET A 198 -10.98 2.93 15.75
CA MET A 198 -10.54 4.33 15.90
C MET A 198 -10.03 4.59 17.32
N GLU A 199 -10.75 4.11 18.33
CA GLU A 199 -10.34 4.21 19.74
C GLU A 199 -9.00 3.49 19.98
N LYS A 200 -8.86 2.24 19.53
CA LYS A 200 -7.59 1.49 19.66
C LYS A 200 -6.44 2.15 18.91
N MET A 201 -6.71 2.66 17.71
CA MET A 201 -5.71 3.33 16.88
C MET A 201 -5.16 4.56 17.61
N TYR A 202 -6.06 5.37 18.17
CA TYR A 202 -5.69 6.58 18.91
C TYR A 202 -4.98 6.26 20.23
N LYS A 203 -5.62 5.49 21.11
CA LYS A 203 -5.16 5.28 22.49
C LYS A 203 -4.00 4.31 22.59
N LYS A 204 -4.11 3.15 21.93
CA LYS A 204 -3.13 2.06 22.08
C LYS A 204 -1.96 2.20 21.12
N VAL A 205 -2.23 2.56 19.87
CA VAL A 205 -1.18 2.64 18.83
C VAL A 205 -0.56 4.03 18.76
N GLY A 206 -1.29 5.07 19.18
CA GLY A 206 -0.83 6.46 19.10
C GLY A 206 -0.88 7.02 17.68
N LEU A 207 -1.85 6.57 16.87
CA LEU A 207 -2.03 7.01 15.49
C LEU A 207 -3.44 7.56 15.25
N VAL A 208 -3.56 8.44 14.26
CA VAL A 208 -4.83 8.86 13.66
C VAL A 208 -4.76 8.50 12.18
N HIS A 209 -5.84 7.94 11.61
CA HIS A 209 -5.84 7.51 10.21
C HIS A 209 -5.64 8.70 9.25
N ALA A 210 -6.24 9.84 9.57
CA ALA A 210 -6.13 11.10 8.84
C ALA A 210 -6.60 11.05 7.39
N ASP A 211 -7.44 10.07 7.06
CA ASP A 211 -8.22 10.01 5.82
C ASP A 211 -9.29 8.90 5.90
N LEU A 212 -9.81 8.61 7.09
CA LEU A 212 -10.74 7.49 7.25
C LEU A 212 -12.10 7.87 6.66
N SER A 213 -12.62 6.99 5.81
CA SER A 213 -13.92 7.14 5.15
C SER A 213 -14.38 5.78 4.63
N GLU A 214 -15.57 5.74 4.04
CA GLU A 214 -16.13 4.56 3.38
C GLU A 214 -15.35 4.06 2.15
N TYR A 215 -14.43 4.88 1.65
CA TYR A 215 -13.53 4.55 0.54
C TYR A 215 -12.28 3.78 1.02
N ASN A 216 -11.96 3.83 2.32
CA ASN A 216 -10.74 3.25 2.88
C ASN A 216 -11.05 2.11 3.88
N ILE A 217 -12.27 1.56 3.82
CA ILE A 217 -12.72 0.44 4.62
C ILE A 217 -13.29 -0.62 3.67
N LEU A 218 -12.83 -1.87 3.78
CA LEU A 218 -13.44 -3.02 3.11
C LEU A 218 -14.42 -3.72 4.05
N VAL A 219 -15.46 -4.34 3.50
CA VAL A 219 -16.36 -5.21 4.26
C VAL A 219 -16.12 -6.66 3.84
N TYR A 220 -15.55 -7.44 4.75
CA TYR A 220 -15.27 -8.85 4.50
C TYR A 220 -15.92 -9.72 5.57
N ARG A 221 -16.77 -10.66 5.14
CA ARG A 221 -17.53 -11.57 6.02
C ARG A 221 -18.28 -10.83 7.14
N GLY A 222 -18.90 -9.70 6.79
CA GLY A 222 -19.68 -8.88 7.73
C GLY A 222 -18.85 -8.13 8.78
N SER A 223 -17.54 -7.97 8.57
CA SER A 223 -16.65 -7.20 9.44
C SER A 223 -15.85 -6.16 8.64
N PRO A 224 -15.61 -4.97 9.21
CA PRO A 224 -14.79 -3.95 8.57
C PRO A 224 -13.30 -4.31 8.62
N VAL A 225 -12.59 -3.97 7.54
CA VAL A 225 -11.13 -4.05 7.42
C VAL A 225 -10.61 -2.69 6.96
N ILE A 226 -9.78 -2.03 7.78
CA ILE A 226 -9.19 -0.73 7.45
C ILE A 226 -8.02 -0.96 6.47
N ILE A 227 -7.99 -0.17 5.39
CA ILE A 227 -6.92 -0.18 4.39
C ILE A 227 -6.33 1.23 4.22
N ASP A 228 -5.23 1.34 3.46
CA ASP A 228 -4.59 2.60 3.10
C ASP A 228 -4.08 3.45 4.28
N VAL A 229 -3.31 2.80 5.15
CA VAL A 229 -2.76 3.39 6.39
C VAL A 229 -1.43 4.14 6.17
N GLY A 230 -1.15 4.53 4.93
CA GLY A 230 0.05 5.30 4.56
C GLY A 230 0.00 6.76 5.00
N GLN A 231 -1.21 7.33 5.09
CA GLN A 231 -1.44 8.73 5.47
C GLN A 231 -1.63 8.94 6.98
N THR A 232 -1.61 7.88 7.79
CA THR A 232 -1.81 8.01 9.24
C THR A 232 -0.74 8.91 9.86
N VAL A 233 -1.10 9.70 10.85
CA VAL A 233 -0.17 10.56 11.59
C VAL A 233 -0.07 10.13 13.06
N SER A 234 1.04 10.48 13.72
CA SER A 234 1.12 10.37 15.18
C SER A 234 0.01 11.16 15.86
N LYS A 235 -0.50 10.64 17.00
CA LYS A 235 -1.42 11.41 17.86
C LYS A 235 -0.80 12.70 18.41
N ASP A 236 0.52 12.78 18.46
CA ASP A 236 1.28 13.96 18.89
C ASP A 236 1.44 14.99 17.75
N ASN A 237 0.93 14.70 16.56
CA ASN A 237 0.93 15.67 15.46
C ASN A 237 0.04 16.87 15.84
N PRO A 238 0.47 18.12 15.59
CA PRO A 238 -0.36 19.30 15.89
C PRO A 238 -1.75 19.27 15.25
N MET A 239 -1.89 18.57 14.12
CA MET A 239 -3.15 18.43 13.37
C MET A 239 -3.90 17.12 13.68
N ALA A 240 -3.38 16.27 14.57
CA ALA A 240 -3.97 14.96 14.87
C ALA A 240 -5.43 15.07 15.30
N LEU A 241 -5.75 16.04 16.16
CA LEU A 241 -7.11 16.25 16.65
C LEU A 241 -8.07 16.68 15.53
N GLU A 242 -7.64 17.56 14.62
CA GLU A 242 -8.46 17.96 13.48
C GLU A 242 -8.70 16.80 12.51
N PHE A 243 -7.66 16.00 12.26
CA PHE A 243 -7.78 14.79 11.45
C PHE A 243 -8.71 13.77 12.08
N LEU A 244 -8.63 13.56 13.39
CA LEU A 244 -9.51 12.65 14.12
C LEU A 244 -10.96 13.12 14.04
N LYS A 245 -11.24 14.42 14.27
CA LYS A 245 -12.58 14.99 14.12
C LYS A 245 -13.14 14.77 12.73
N ARG A 246 -12.33 14.97 11.69
CA ARG A 246 -12.74 14.73 10.30
C ARG A 246 -12.99 13.24 10.03
N ASP A 247 -12.14 12.35 10.53
CA ASP A 247 -12.32 10.90 10.39
C ASP A 247 -13.64 10.46 11.06
N VAL A 248 -13.92 10.93 12.29
CA VAL A 248 -15.19 10.65 12.98
C VAL A 248 -16.35 11.18 12.14
N LYS A 249 -16.31 12.44 11.72
CA LYS A 249 -17.35 13.07 10.90
C LYS A 249 -17.64 12.32 9.61
N ASN A 250 -16.62 11.81 8.93
CA ASN A 250 -16.80 11.05 7.70
C ASN A 250 -17.56 9.74 7.98
N ILE A 251 -17.17 9.02 9.05
CA ILE A 251 -17.81 7.77 9.44
C ILE A 251 -19.23 8.00 9.94
N THR A 252 -19.47 8.99 10.81
CA THR A 252 -20.83 9.32 11.29
C THR A 252 -21.73 9.73 10.13
N LYS A 253 -21.24 10.58 9.20
CA LYS A 253 -21.98 10.96 8.00
C LYS A 253 -22.36 9.77 7.13
N PHE A 254 -21.47 8.78 7.01
CA PHE A 254 -21.78 7.58 6.26
C PHE A 254 -22.87 6.73 6.93
N PHE A 255 -22.81 6.58 8.25
CA PHE A 255 -23.73 5.70 8.99
C PHE A 255 -25.05 6.38 9.39
N SER A 256 -25.15 7.71 9.29
CA SER A 256 -26.37 8.47 9.62
C SER A 256 -27.59 8.12 8.74
N ARG A 257 -27.36 7.50 7.59
CA ARG A 257 -28.43 6.96 6.72
C ARG A 257 -29.02 5.64 7.20
N PHE A 258 -28.38 5.00 8.19
CA PHE A 258 -28.84 3.72 8.77
C PHE A 258 -29.31 3.88 10.21
N MET A 259 -28.73 4.81 10.97
CA MET A 259 -29.00 5.01 12.40
C MET A 259 -28.73 6.46 12.82
N SER A 260 -29.32 6.88 13.95
CA SER A 260 -28.96 8.15 14.59
C SER A 260 -27.64 8.01 15.34
N ILE A 261 -26.77 9.02 15.25
CA ILE A 261 -25.40 8.97 15.78
C ILE A 261 -25.03 10.33 16.37
N ASP A 262 -24.53 10.36 17.60
CA ASP A 262 -23.94 11.55 18.22
C ASP A 262 -22.42 11.54 18.01
N GLU A 263 -21.93 12.45 17.16
CA GLU A 263 -20.49 12.62 16.90
C GLU A 263 -19.69 12.96 18.16
N ASN A 264 -20.26 13.72 19.09
CA ASN A 264 -19.57 14.15 20.31
C ASN A 264 -19.34 12.99 21.26
N GLU A 265 -20.30 12.06 21.35
CA GLU A 265 -20.17 10.85 22.18
C GLU A 265 -18.95 10.02 21.75
N ILE A 266 -18.76 9.87 20.44
CA ILE A 266 -17.63 9.13 19.87
C ILE A 266 -16.31 9.84 20.15
N LEU A 267 -16.26 11.15 19.93
CA LEU A 267 -15.06 11.94 20.19
C LEU A 267 -14.66 11.89 21.66
N ASN A 268 -15.61 12.09 22.58
CA ASN A 268 -15.37 12.01 24.01
C ASN A 268 -14.87 10.63 24.40
N ARG A 269 -15.49 9.56 23.88
CA ARG A 269 -15.04 8.19 24.11
C ARG A 269 -13.58 7.98 23.67
N ILE A 270 -13.19 8.50 22.50
CA ILE A 270 -11.83 8.34 21.98
C ILE A 270 -10.81 9.20 22.76
N LEU A 271 -11.20 10.40 23.21
CA LEU A 271 -10.29 11.38 23.83
C LEU A 271 -10.18 11.25 25.36
N GLU A 272 -11.27 10.91 26.04
CA GLU A 272 -11.39 11.03 27.50
C GLU A 272 -11.24 9.70 28.26
N GLY A 273 -11.28 8.56 27.55
CA GLY A 273 -11.19 7.23 28.18
C GLY A 273 -9.80 6.64 28.25
#